data_AF-A0A3D5ZND1-F1
#
_entry.id   AF-A0A3D5ZND1-F1
#
_cell.length_a   1.000
_cell.length_b   1.000
_cell.length_c   1.000
_cell.angle_alpha   90.00
_cell.angle_beta   90.00
_cell.angle_gamma   90.00
#
_symmetry.space_group_name_H-M   'P 1'
#
loop_
_entity.id
_entity.type
_entity.pdbx_description
1 polymer ?
#
loop_
_entity_poly.entity_id
_entity_poly.type
_entity_poly.pdbx_seq_one_letter_code
_entity_poly.pdbx_strand_id
1 'polypeptide(L)'
;MFRQDSRNAVSVQNNGDCAQNSMRRSRNRHDGRRNAHERSKMKTKIGGQAVLEGVMMRGERSMALSVRDEGGNIRTETTRLADKKPWYRKVPFLRGVVNLVISMIDGTKIINKSAEFMIEDVDDGNSSDSWVMPLATMLGVVLALGLFIGIPTGVQALFFALTKLDPSRYVWLKSLIEGVVKMAVLVCYMAGISHMKEIRRVFMYHGAEHKTINCYERELPLTVENVQKSSRYHDRCGTSFIVFVVVLSVILMMVLDVVAAAVNFTAFIKVWWLRMLLKIALLPLTAGISYEMLMLLARTNFVLFRPLKWLGKQFQRLTTREPDDSMCEVAIKAFTSVLEMDNDGSIAENRFPEPMPVAEFRQAVEASGLAEATGIHDIDFLTKAVLRVSDKTYFSSKTKVPYGWALRLPKLVERINGGEPWQYVLQQAEFFARRYYVDRDVLIPRQETELVCEQALKHIGSGAKVLDLCCGSGVLGITAALEKQADVTLADVSEKALRIAKYNAKTLGAKCKFVQSDMFAKVGGRFDVIVCNPPYIETATIDTLDNSVKDYEPHLALDGGEDGLKFYRVIAEQGAKHLTKHGVIVLEIGYNQGEAVSKLFEGAFDVTLLKDYSQNDRIVVCAVQRCR
;
A
#
# COMPACT_ATOMS: atom_id res chain seq x y z
N MET A 1 -64.50 -32.93 9.91
CA MET A 1 -65.69 -32.51 10.69
C MET A 1 -65.20 -31.41 11.64
N PHE A 2 -65.62 -30.16 11.40
CA PHE A 2 -65.74 -28.97 12.29
C PHE A 2 -64.89 -28.89 13.58
N ARG A 3 -64.33 -27.78 14.08
CA ARG A 3 -64.32 -26.31 13.86
C ARG A 3 -63.37 -25.74 14.96
N GLN A 4 -62.57 -24.70 14.71
CA GLN A 4 -62.62 -23.31 15.27
C GLN A 4 -63.08 -23.16 16.75
N ASP A 5 -62.66 -22.20 17.57
CA ASP A 5 -61.63 -21.16 17.60
C ASP A 5 -61.74 -20.46 18.98
N SER A 6 -60.62 -19.97 19.51
CA SER A 6 -60.49 -18.67 20.21
C SER A 6 -61.10 -18.41 21.62
N ARG A 7 -60.21 -17.96 22.52
CA ARG A 7 -60.23 -16.72 23.36
C ARG A 7 -59.90 -16.90 24.85
N ASN A 8 -59.02 -15.98 25.30
CA ASN A 8 -58.75 -15.46 26.64
C ASN A 8 -57.86 -16.27 27.59
N ALA A 9 -56.62 -15.81 27.79
CA ALA A 9 -56.23 -15.08 29.00
C ALA A 9 -54.78 -14.59 28.92
N VAL A 10 -54.61 -13.30 28.62
CA VAL A 10 -53.40 -12.53 28.90
C VAL A 10 -53.57 -11.94 30.30
N SER A 11 -52.71 -12.30 31.26
CA SER A 11 -52.35 -11.44 32.39
C SER A 11 -51.37 -12.13 33.36
N VAL A 12 -50.46 -11.31 33.89
CA VAL A 12 -49.65 -11.50 35.12
C VAL A 12 -48.27 -12.13 34.93
N GLN A 13 -47.29 -11.30 34.52
CA GLN A 13 -45.99 -11.17 35.19
C GLN A 13 -45.22 -9.99 34.58
N ASN A 14 -45.56 -8.77 35.00
CA ASN A 14 -44.72 -7.58 34.79
C ASN A 14 -45.17 -6.50 35.78
N ASN A 15 -44.64 -6.54 37.01
CA ASN A 15 -44.84 -5.46 37.99
C ASN A 15 -43.72 -5.41 39.07
N GLY A 16 -42.49 -5.80 38.72
CA GLY A 16 -41.31 -5.72 39.61
C GLY A 16 -40.35 -4.56 39.32
N ASP A 17 -40.11 -4.22 38.04
CA ASP A 17 -38.95 -3.39 37.67
C ASP A 17 -39.23 -1.89 37.46
N CYS A 18 -40.49 -1.46 37.49
CA CYS A 18 -40.82 -0.06 37.23
C CYS A 18 -40.73 0.84 38.48
N ALA A 19 -40.82 0.28 39.69
CA ALA A 19 -40.87 1.05 40.94
C ALA A 19 -39.49 1.49 41.45
N GLN A 20 -38.40 0.77 41.16
CA GLN A 20 -37.05 1.13 41.61
C GLN A 20 -36.38 2.19 40.70
N ASN A 21 -36.79 2.29 39.43
CA ASN A 21 -36.23 3.23 38.47
C ASN A 21 -36.82 4.65 38.55
N SER A 22 -38.01 4.81 39.14
CA SER A 22 -38.65 6.13 39.31
C SER A 22 -38.14 6.89 40.55
N MET A 23 -37.82 6.20 41.65
CA MET A 23 -37.27 6.83 42.86
C MET A 23 -35.79 7.26 42.74
N ARG A 24 -34.99 6.62 41.89
CA ARG A 24 -33.62 7.09 41.57
C ARG A 24 -33.59 8.32 40.65
N ARG A 25 -34.64 8.53 39.85
CA ARG A 25 -34.75 9.67 38.93
C ARG A 25 -35.23 10.96 39.59
N SER A 26 -35.91 10.91 40.74
CA SER A 26 -36.39 12.12 41.42
C SER A 26 -35.37 12.75 42.38
N ARG A 27 -34.46 11.97 42.98
CA ARG A 27 -33.38 12.53 43.84
C ARG A 27 -32.25 13.22 43.08
N ASN A 28 -32.08 12.94 41.79
CA ASN A 28 -30.99 13.53 40.97
C ASN A 28 -31.35 14.82 40.22
N ARG A 29 -32.57 15.35 40.35
CA ARG A 29 -32.98 16.58 39.63
C ARG A 29 -32.78 17.88 40.40
N HIS A 30 -32.40 17.85 41.68
CA HIS A 30 -32.16 19.05 42.49
C HIS A 30 -30.71 19.27 42.93
N ASP A 31 -29.78 18.39 42.57
CA ASP A 31 -28.35 18.56 42.85
C ASP A 31 -27.50 18.83 41.58
N GLY A 32 -28.17 18.93 40.42
CA GLY A 32 -27.55 19.00 39.09
C GLY A 32 -26.95 20.34 38.68
N ARG A 33 -26.80 21.32 39.58
CA ARG A 33 -26.26 22.66 39.23
C ARG A 33 -25.03 23.12 40.02
N ARG A 34 -24.52 22.36 40.99
CA ARG A 34 -23.33 22.78 41.77
C ARG A 34 -22.11 21.86 41.71
N ASN A 35 -22.22 20.64 41.16
CA ASN A 35 -21.10 19.68 41.12
C ASN A 35 -20.63 19.31 39.69
N ALA A 36 -20.55 20.29 38.78
CA ALA A 36 -19.96 20.11 37.44
C ALA A 36 -18.44 20.35 37.40
N HIS A 37 -17.82 20.67 38.53
CA HIS A 37 -16.40 20.99 38.66
C HIS A 37 -15.75 20.10 39.72
N GLU A 38 -15.65 18.80 39.41
CA GLU A 38 -14.67 17.82 39.95
C GLU A 38 -15.19 16.38 39.78
N ARG A 39 -15.38 15.94 38.53
CA ARG A 39 -15.25 14.51 38.24
C ARG A 39 -13.78 14.26 37.94
N SER A 40 -13.09 13.56 38.84
CA SER A 40 -11.78 12.97 38.57
C SER A 40 -11.88 12.14 37.30
N LYS A 41 -11.38 12.65 36.18
CA LYS A 41 -11.39 11.93 34.90
C LYS A 41 -10.49 10.70 35.05
N MET A 42 -11.06 9.51 34.92
CA MET A 42 -10.32 8.26 34.73
C MET A 42 -9.27 8.47 33.64
N LYS A 43 -7.99 8.40 34.01
CA LYS A 43 -6.86 8.46 33.07
C LYS A 43 -6.27 7.07 32.94
N THR A 44 -6.40 6.47 31.76
CA THR A 44 -5.80 5.16 31.51
C THR A 44 -4.27 5.26 31.43
N LYS A 45 -3.58 4.20 31.87
CA LYS A 45 -2.14 4.04 31.63
C LYS A 45 -1.85 3.43 30.25
N ILE A 46 -2.87 2.94 29.56
CA ILE A 46 -2.75 2.38 28.22
C ILE A 46 -2.45 3.52 27.24
N GLY A 47 -1.42 3.35 26.43
CA GLY A 47 -1.14 4.18 25.25
C GLY A 47 -0.93 3.31 24.03
N GLY A 48 -0.91 3.89 22.84
CA GLY A 48 -0.70 3.11 21.63
C GLY A 48 0.29 3.73 20.65
N GLN A 49 0.44 3.01 19.55
CA GLN A 49 1.18 3.40 18.37
C GLN A 49 0.47 2.83 17.14
N ALA A 50 0.16 3.69 16.17
CA ALA A 50 -0.33 3.24 14.87
C ALA A 50 0.77 2.56 14.06
N VAL A 51 0.39 1.51 13.36
CA VAL A 51 1.25 0.73 12.46
C VAL A 51 0.54 0.47 11.13
N LEU A 52 1.15 -0.28 10.21
CA LEU A 52 0.53 -0.62 8.94
C LEU A 52 -0.66 -1.54 9.18
N GLU A 53 -1.84 -1.16 8.68
CA GLU A 53 -3.11 -1.89 8.92
C GLU A 53 -3.47 -2.14 10.40
N GLY A 54 -2.92 -1.39 11.34
CA GLY A 54 -3.11 -1.78 12.72
C GLY A 54 -2.76 -0.77 13.79
N VAL A 55 -3.00 -1.19 15.02
CA VAL A 55 -2.67 -0.45 16.23
C VAL A 55 -2.01 -1.38 17.23
N MET A 56 -0.88 -0.95 17.77
CA MET A 56 -0.30 -1.53 18.95
C MET A 56 -0.75 -0.73 20.17
N MET A 57 -1.28 -1.41 21.18
CA MET A 57 -1.62 -0.84 22.48
C MET A 57 -0.69 -1.43 23.53
N ARG A 58 -0.25 -0.61 24.48
CA ARG A 58 0.67 -0.97 25.56
C ARG A 58 0.10 -0.53 26.90
N GLY A 59 -0.12 -1.48 27.79
CA GLY A 59 -0.57 -1.29 29.16
C GLY A 59 0.57 -1.26 30.17
N GLU A 60 0.23 -1.54 31.43
CA GLU A 60 1.21 -1.62 32.52
C GLU A 60 1.95 -2.96 32.53
N ARG A 61 1.26 -4.06 32.18
CA ARG A 61 1.78 -5.43 32.27
C ARG A 61 1.75 -6.19 30.95
N SER A 62 1.06 -5.66 29.94
CA SER A 62 0.89 -6.33 28.65
C SER A 62 0.94 -5.35 27.47
N MET A 63 1.05 -5.91 26.28
CA MET A 63 1.00 -5.20 25.00
C MET A 63 0.23 -6.07 24.00
N ALA A 64 -0.59 -5.45 23.17
CA ALA A 64 -1.32 -6.11 22.10
C ALA A 64 -1.13 -5.36 20.78
N LEU A 65 -0.73 -6.07 19.74
CA LEU A 65 -0.72 -5.60 18.35
C LEU A 65 -1.91 -6.22 17.63
N SER A 66 -2.87 -5.39 17.19
CA SER A 66 -3.94 -5.85 16.30
C SER A 66 -3.76 -5.28 14.90
N VAL A 67 -3.82 -6.15 13.91
CA VAL A 67 -3.73 -5.81 12.48
C VAL A 67 -4.92 -6.38 11.74
N ARG A 68 -5.38 -5.70 10.70
CA ARG A 68 -6.36 -6.23 9.76
C ARG A 68 -5.63 -6.92 8.62
N ASP A 69 -5.92 -8.20 8.40
CA ASP A 69 -5.40 -8.94 7.25
C ASP A 69 -6.18 -8.60 5.96
N GLU A 70 -5.69 -9.02 4.80
CA GLU A 70 -6.37 -8.82 3.51
C GLU A 70 -7.71 -9.57 3.38
N GLY A 71 -7.94 -10.56 4.25
CA GLY A 71 -9.23 -11.22 4.41
C GLY A 71 -10.23 -10.36 5.19
N GLY A 72 -9.81 -9.21 5.71
CA GLY A 72 -10.63 -8.33 6.54
C GLY A 72 -10.72 -8.80 7.99
N ASN A 73 -10.02 -9.84 8.40
CA ASN A 73 -10.07 -10.35 9.77
C ASN A 73 -9.06 -9.61 10.66
N ILE A 74 -9.40 -9.45 11.94
CA ILE A 74 -8.51 -8.84 12.93
C ILE A 74 -7.66 -9.93 13.57
N ARG A 75 -6.34 -9.81 13.40
CA ARG A 75 -5.34 -10.70 14.03
C ARG A 75 -4.68 -9.95 15.17
N THR A 76 -4.59 -10.57 16.34
CA THR A 76 -4.03 -9.95 17.54
C THR A 76 -2.88 -10.78 18.11
N GLU A 77 -1.69 -10.20 18.17
CA GLU A 77 -0.56 -10.70 18.95
C GLU A 77 -0.57 -10.02 20.32
N THR A 78 -0.42 -10.80 21.39
CA THR A 78 -0.33 -10.32 22.76
C THR A 78 0.95 -10.79 23.45
N THR A 79 1.57 -9.89 24.21
CA THR A 79 2.83 -10.16 24.92
C THR A 79 2.79 -9.57 26.33
N ARG A 80 3.46 -10.23 27.28
CA ARG A 80 3.63 -9.72 28.65
C ARG A 80 4.88 -8.87 28.73
N LEU A 81 4.77 -7.78 29.48
CA LEU A 81 5.88 -6.90 29.80
C LEU A 81 6.57 -7.38 31.07
N ALA A 82 7.89 -7.24 31.14
CA ALA A 82 8.66 -7.65 32.31
C ALA A 82 8.24 -6.89 33.58
N ASP A 83 7.99 -7.62 34.67
CA ASP A 83 7.54 -7.05 35.96
C ASP A 83 8.63 -6.18 36.63
N LYS A 84 9.92 -6.51 36.45
CA LYS A 84 11.03 -5.78 37.07
C LYS A 84 11.35 -4.50 36.29
N LYS A 85 10.97 -3.35 36.88
CA LYS A 85 11.34 -2.03 36.37
C LYS A 85 12.83 -1.75 36.67
N PRO A 86 13.70 -1.58 35.66
CA PRO A 86 15.14 -1.38 35.85
C PRO A 86 15.47 -0.05 36.54
N TRP A 87 16.65 0.03 37.16
CA TRP A 87 17.08 1.14 38.02
C TRP A 87 17.04 2.52 37.34
N TYR A 88 17.35 2.58 36.04
CA TYR A 88 17.41 3.83 35.27
C TYR A 88 16.04 4.54 35.19
N ARG A 89 14.92 3.85 35.39
CA ARG A 89 13.57 4.47 35.37
C ARG A 89 13.34 5.46 36.52
N LYS A 90 14.16 5.40 37.57
CA LYS A 90 14.09 6.30 38.74
C LYS A 90 14.89 7.59 38.54
N VAL A 91 15.82 7.62 37.59
CA VAL A 91 16.68 8.78 37.32
C VAL A 91 16.01 9.67 36.27
N PRO A 92 15.61 10.91 36.60
CA PRO A 92 15.08 11.86 35.61
C PRO A 92 16.07 12.09 34.47
N PHE A 93 15.57 12.44 33.27
CA PHE A 93 16.34 12.59 32.03
C PHE A 93 16.91 11.28 31.46
N LEU A 94 17.66 10.51 32.26
CA LEU A 94 18.20 9.20 31.85
C LEU A 94 17.07 8.24 31.48
N ARG A 95 15.98 8.21 32.26
CA ARG A 95 14.79 7.41 31.90
C ARG A 95 14.20 7.81 30.55
N GLY A 96 14.20 9.11 30.22
CA GLY A 96 13.62 9.63 28.99
C GLY A 96 14.41 9.20 27.77
N VAL A 97 15.74 9.32 27.84
CA VAL A 97 16.66 8.87 26.78
C VAL A 97 16.53 7.35 26.56
N VAL A 98 16.61 6.56 27.62
CA VAL A 98 16.54 5.10 27.50
C VAL A 98 15.18 4.63 27.01
N ASN A 99 14.08 5.21 27.53
CA ASN A 99 12.74 4.85 27.07
C ASN A 99 12.52 5.24 25.59
N LEU A 100 13.08 6.35 25.12
CA LEU A 100 13.02 6.72 23.72
C LEU A 100 13.69 5.64 22.85
N VAL A 101 14.93 5.26 23.17
CA VAL A 101 15.66 4.24 22.40
C VAL A 101 14.92 2.91 22.40
N ILE A 102 14.43 2.45 23.55
CA ILE A 102 13.64 1.21 23.64
C ILE A 102 12.36 1.34 22.80
N SER A 103 11.64 2.46 22.89
CA SER A 103 10.42 2.67 22.10
C SER A 103 10.69 2.74 20.59
N MET A 104 11.86 3.23 20.16
CA MET A 104 12.25 3.23 18.76
C MET A 104 12.56 1.82 18.25
N ILE A 105 13.29 1.02 19.04
CA ILE A 105 13.61 -0.38 18.69
C ILE A 105 12.31 -1.22 18.66
N ASP A 106 11.53 -1.17 19.73
CA ASP A 106 10.24 -1.87 19.82
C ASP A 106 9.30 -1.40 18.71
N GLY A 107 9.18 -0.08 18.51
CA GLY A 107 8.34 0.52 17.49
C GLY A 107 8.72 0.05 16.08
N THR A 108 10.01 -0.02 15.76
CA THR A 108 10.49 -0.53 14.46
C THR A 108 10.16 -2.01 14.30
N LYS A 109 10.34 -2.81 15.35
CA LYS A 109 10.00 -4.23 15.35
C LYS A 109 8.50 -4.47 15.12
N ILE A 110 7.63 -3.71 15.78
CA ILE A 110 6.17 -3.80 15.60
C ILE A 110 5.75 -3.34 14.21
N ILE A 111 6.35 -2.28 13.65
CA ILE A 111 6.08 -1.85 12.28
C ILE A 111 6.44 -2.97 11.29
N ASN A 112 7.63 -3.56 11.42
CA ASN A 112 8.06 -4.67 10.55
C ASN A 112 7.13 -5.87 10.67
N LYS A 113 6.72 -6.24 11.89
CA LYS A 113 5.72 -7.31 12.10
C LYS A 113 4.38 -7.01 11.44
N SER A 114 3.89 -5.77 11.52
CA SER A 114 2.65 -5.38 10.84
C SER A 114 2.79 -5.41 9.31
N ALA A 115 3.98 -5.09 8.81
CA ALA A 115 4.28 -5.12 7.38
C ALA A 115 4.20 -6.54 6.82
N GLU A 116 4.54 -7.58 7.60
CA GLU A 116 4.50 -8.99 7.16
C GLU A 116 3.11 -9.45 6.67
N PHE A 117 2.04 -8.82 7.12
CA PHE A 117 0.67 -9.09 6.67
C PHE A 117 0.28 -8.35 5.39
N MET A 118 1.12 -7.42 4.94
CA MET A 118 0.92 -6.55 3.78
C MET A 118 1.97 -6.81 2.69
N ILE A 119 2.74 -7.89 2.80
CA ILE A 119 3.80 -8.21 1.84
C ILE A 119 3.17 -8.66 0.51
N GLU A 120 3.40 -7.91 -0.55
CA GLU A 120 2.95 -8.24 -1.91
C GLU A 120 3.87 -9.23 -2.63
N ASP A 121 5.15 -9.32 -2.24
CA ASP A 121 6.15 -10.20 -2.85
C ASP A 121 7.04 -10.86 -1.78
N VAL A 122 7.34 -12.16 -1.91
CA VAL A 122 8.36 -12.80 -1.07
C VAL A 122 9.74 -12.31 -1.53
N ASP A 123 10.53 -11.77 -0.60
CA ASP A 123 11.89 -11.29 -0.85
C ASP A 123 12.67 -12.32 -1.66
N ASP A 124 13.05 -11.94 -2.89
CA ASP A 124 13.61 -12.85 -3.88
C ASP A 124 15.07 -13.22 -3.55
N GLY A 125 15.64 -12.62 -2.50
CA GLY A 125 16.97 -12.92 -2.01
C GLY A 125 18.06 -12.62 -3.04
N ASN A 126 17.78 -11.78 -4.04
CA ASN A 126 18.76 -11.46 -5.05
C ASN A 126 19.91 -10.69 -4.39
N SER A 127 21.10 -11.29 -4.40
CA SER A 127 22.33 -10.76 -3.78
C SER A 127 22.75 -9.37 -4.30
N SER A 128 22.15 -8.92 -5.40
CA SER A 128 22.17 -7.57 -5.95
C SER A 128 21.69 -6.51 -4.96
N ASP A 129 20.74 -6.82 -4.08
CA ASP A 129 19.98 -5.81 -3.33
C ASP A 129 20.35 -5.75 -1.83
N SER A 130 21.36 -6.53 -1.42
CA SER A 130 21.88 -6.50 -0.03
C SER A 130 22.37 -5.12 0.42
N TRP A 131 22.78 -4.26 -0.52
CA TRP A 131 23.18 -2.88 -0.24
C TRP A 131 22.02 -1.88 -0.31
N VAL A 132 20.85 -2.26 -0.84
CA VAL A 132 19.70 -1.35 -1.02
C VAL A 132 19.15 -0.89 0.32
N MET A 133 18.98 -1.79 1.29
CA MET A 133 18.50 -1.41 2.63
C MET A 133 19.50 -0.53 3.40
N PRO A 134 20.81 -0.87 3.44
CA PRO A 134 21.84 0.03 3.97
C PRO A 134 21.87 1.39 3.24
N LEU A 135 21.76 1.41 1.92
CA LEU A 135 21.74 2.63 1.11
C LEU A 135 20.51 3.48 1.42
N ALA A 136 19.31 2.90 1.44
CA ALA A 136 18.08 3.60 1.75
C ALA A 136 18.13 4.21 3.15
N THR A 137 18.69 3.47 4.11
CA THR A 137 18.93 3.97 5.48
C THR A 137 19.91 5.14 5.47
N MET A 138 21.04 5.01 4.76
CA MET A 138 22.04 6.09 4.63
C MET A 138 21.42 7.34 3.97
N LEU A 139 20.67 7.16 2.88
CA LEU A 139 19.99 8.24 2.16
C LEU A 139 18.96 8.93 3.07
N GLY A 140 18.22 8.15 3.86
CA GLY A 140 17.29 8.67 4.86
C GLY A 140 17.98 9.52 5.92
N VAL A 141 19.13 9.09 6.43
CA VAL A 141 19.95 9.87 7.38
C VAL A 141 20.47 11.15 6.72
N VAL A 142 21.02 11.07 5.51
CA VAL A 142 21.50 12.24 4.75
C VAL A 142 20.37 13.24 4.51
N LEU A 143 19.20 12.76 4.09
CA LEU A 143 18.01 13.58 3.90
C LEU A 143 17.57 14.24 5.22
N ALA A 144 17.56 13.50 6.33
CA ALA A 144 17.20 14.05 7.64
C ALA A 144 18.17 15.14 8.10
N LEU A 145 19.49 14.93 7.94
CA LEU A 145 20.51 15.94 8.23
C LEU A 145 20.36 17.15 7.30
N GLY A 146 20.11 16.92 6.01
CA GLY A 146 19.86 17.98 5.03
C GLY A 146 18.65 18.84 5.40
N LEU A 147 17.50 18.21 5.69
CA LEU A 147 16.25 18.90 6.02
C LEU A 147 16.30 19.62 7.38
N PHE A 148 16.73 18.94 8.44
CA PHE A 148 16.59 19.46 9.80
C PHE A 148 17.81 20.20 10.33
N ILE A 149 18.95 20.11 9.64
CA ILE A 149 20.19 20.77 10.02
C ILE A 149 20.70 21.67 8.89
N GLY A 150 20.81 21.14 7.67
CA GLY A 150 21.34 21.85 6.50
C GLY A 150 20.48 23.04 6.08
N ILE A 151 19.21 22.83 5.74
CA ILE A 151 18.29 23.88 5.27
C ILE A 151 18.17 25.03 6.28
N PRO A 152 17.87 24.81 7.58
CA PRO A 152 17.79 25.90 8.55
C PRO A 152 19.08 26.71 8.66
N THR A 153 20.23 26.04 8.63
CA THR A 153 21.54 26.71 8.69
C THR A 153 21.83 27.50 7.41
N GLY A 154 21.49 26.95 6.24
CA GLY A 154 21.67 27.60 4.93
C GLY A 154 20.77 28.84 4.75
N VAL A 155 19.48 28.72 5.09
CA VAL A 155 18.53 29.86 5.04
C VAL A 155 18.96 30.97 5.99
N GLN A 156 19.41 30.61 7.20
CA GLN A 156 19.97 31.56 8.15
C GLN A 156 21.21 32.26 7.57
N ALA A 157 22.16 31.53 6.97
CA ALA A 157 23.35 32.13 6.37
C ALA A 157 22.98 33.09 5.22
N LEU A 158 22.05 32.70 4.36
CA LEU A 158 21.56 33.53 3.25
C LEU A 158 20.90 34.82 3.76
N PHE A 159 20.09 34.75 4.81
CA PHE A 159 19.44 35.92 5.39
C PHE A 159 20.44 36.99 5.86
N PHE A 160 21.49 36.59 6.57
CA PHE A 160 22.51 37.54 7.03
C PHE A 160 23.38 38.06 5.89
N ALA A 161 23.66 37.24 4.86
CA ALA A 161 24.36 37.69 3.66
C ALA A 161 23.57 38.77 2.90
N LEU A 162 22.24 38.59 2.75
CA LEU A 162 21.38 39.54 2.05
C LEU A 162 21.15 40.84 2.85
N THR A 163 20.99 40.74 4.16
CA THR A 163 20.71 41.90 5.03
C THR A 163 21.96 42.68 5.45
N LYS A 164 23.16 42.14 5.19
CA LYS A 164 24.47 42.69 5.63
C LYS A 164 24.54 42.95 7.14
N LEU A 165 23.71 42.29 7.93
CA LEU A 165 23.75 42.34 9.39
C LEU A 165 24.91 41.48 9.91
N ASP A 166 25.56 41.92 10.98
CA ASP A 166 26.61 41.12 11.63
C ASP A 166 25.99 39.98 12.45
N PRO A 167 26.20 38.69 12.08
CA PRO A 167 25.66 37.55 12.80
C PRO A 167 26.16 37.45 14.25
N SER A 168 27.32 38.03 14.55
CA SER A 168 27.93 38.01 15.88
C SER A 168 27.28 39.01 16.84
N ARG A 169 26.64 40.07 16.33
CA ARG A 169 25.87 41.03 17.11
C ARG A 169 24.42 40.58 17.32
N TYR A 170 23.83 39.90 16.35
CA TYR A 170 22.43 39.45 16.36
C TYR A 170 22.30 37.94 16.57
N VAL A 171 22.97 37.42 17.59
CA VAL A 171 23.04 35.99 17.90
C VAL A 171 21.66 35.38 18.17
N TRP A 172 20.79 36.08 18.89
CA TRP A 172 19.42 35.61 19.16
C TRP A 172 18.57 35.52 17.89
N LEU A 173 18.74 36.46 16.95
CA LEU A 173 18.01 36.49 15.68
C LEU A 173 18.43 35.31 14.79
N LYS A 174 19.72 34.95 14.83
CA LYS A 174 20.26 33.76 14.19
C LYS A 174 19.55 32.49 14.66
N SER A 175 19.45 32.28 15.97
CA SER A 175 18.80 31.09 16.54
C SER A 175 17.28 31.10 16.28
N LEU A 176 16.64 32.29 16.28
CA LEU A 176 15.21 32.43 15.99
C LEU A 176 14.88 32.04 14.54
N ILE A 177 15.62 32.56 13.56
CA ILE A 177 15.42 32.20 12.14
C ILE A 177 15.61 30.70 11.93
N GLU A 178 16.67 30.14 12.50
CA GLU A 178 16.93 28.70 12.43
C GLU A 178 15.74 27.89 12.97
N GLY A 179 15.17 28.31 14.10
CA GLY A 179 14.01 27.66 14.70
C GLY A 179 12.72 27.78 13.90
N VAL A 180 12.43 28.96 13.35
CA VAL A 180 11.26 29.18 12.48
C VAL A 180 11.37 28.34 11.21
N VAL A 181 12.53 28.34 10.55
CA VAL A 181 12.77 27.53 9.35
C VAL A 181 12.68 26.04 9.68
N LYS A 182 13.25 25.58 10.80
CA LYS A 182 13.15 24.18 11.22
C LYS A 182 11.70 23.75 11.47
N MET A 183 10.88 24.61 12.09
CA MET A 183 9.45 24.34 12.28
C MET A 183 8.71 24.30 10.95
N ALA A 184 9.00 25.23 10.03
CA ALA A 184 8.42 25.24 8.69
C ALA A 184 8.78 23.97 7.90
N VAL A 185 10.05 23.55 7.92
CA VAL A 185 10.51 22.30 7.31
C VAL A 185 9.76 21.10 7.90
N LEU A 186 9.62 21.02 9.22
CA LEU A 186 8.86 19.94 9.86
C LEU A 186 7.41 19.89 9.36
N VAL A 187 6.71 21.03 9.34
CA VAL A 187 5.31 21.10 8.91
C VAL A 187 5.17 20.75 7.43
N CYS A 188 6.02 21.32 6.56
CA CYS A 188 6.01 21.03 5.13
C CYS A 188 6.33 19.57 4.82
N TYR A 189 7.34 19.00 5.49
CA TYR A 189 7.70 17.59 5.35
C TYR A 189 6.53 16.68 5.73
N MET A 190 5.94 16.92 6.91
CA MET A 190 4.79 16.17 7.40
C MET A 190 3.57 16.30 6.48
N ALA A 191 3.31 17.49 5.95
CA ALA A 191 2.24 17.70 4.97
C ALA A 191 2.51 16.95 3.67
N GLY A 192 3.75 16.98 3.16
CA GLY A 192 4.18 16.26 1.96
C GLY A 192 3.94 14.75 2.08
N ILE A 193 4.50 14.11 3.11
CA ILE A 193 4.33 12.66 3.30
C ILE A 193 2.88 12.26 3.57
N SER A 194 2.04 13.15 4.12
CA SER A 194 0.62 12.86 4.37
C SER A 194 -0.22 12.66 3.10
N HIS A 195 0.32 13.01 1.93
CA HIS A 195 -0.33 12.74 0.63
C HIS A 195 -0.06 11.32 0.12
N MET A 196 0.92 10.60 0.69
CA MET A 196 1.17 9.21 0.38
C MET A 196 0.05 8.34 0.98
N LYS A 197 -0.55 7.46 0.17
CA LYS A 197 -1.68 6.61 0.57
C LYS A 197 -1.40 5.83 1.86
N GLU A 198 -0.23 5.19 1.94
CA GLU A 198 0.16 4.39 3.11
C GLU A 198 0.29 5.23 4.39
N ILE A 199 0.96 6.38 4.32
CA ILE A 199 1.12 7.27 5.48
C ILE A 199 -0.23 7.84 5.93
N ARG A 200 -1.09 8.19 4.98
CA ARG A 200 -2.45 8.66 5.28
C ARG A 200 -3.24 7.60 6.04
N ARG A 201 -3.15 6.33 5.65
CA ARG A 201 -3.77 5.20 6.35
C ARG A 201 -3.21 5.03 7.77
N VAL A 202 -1.89 5.10 7.95
CA VAL A 202 -1.28 5.07 9.29
C VAL A 202 -1.81 6.21 10.18
N PHE A 203 -1.98 7.41 9.63
CA PHE A 203 -2.59 8.54 10.38
C PHE A 203 -4.07 8.34 10.71
N MET A 204 -4.82 7.56 9.94
CA MET A 204 -6.19 7.17 10.27
C MET A 204 -6.20 6.18 11.44
N TYR A 205 -5.36 5.15 11.43
CA TYR A 205 -5.18 4.23 12.58
C TYR A 205 -4.72 4.96 13.84
N HIS A 206 -3.88 5.99 13.71
CA HIS A 206 -3.51 6.86 14.84
C HIS A 206 -4.71 7.67 15.37
N GLY A 207 -5.60 8.10 14.48
CA GLY A 207 -6.89 8.68 14.86
C GLY A 207 -7.76 7.67 15.63
N ALA A 208 -7.84 6.42 15.17
CA ALA A 208 -8.58 5.34 15.83
C ALA A 208 -8.03 5.06 17.24
N GLU A 209 -6.69 4.97 17.39
CA GLU A 209 -6.02 4.81 18.67
C GLU A 209 -6.46 5.90 19.68
N HIS A 210 -6.33 7.16 19.29
CA HIS A 210 -6.69 8.29 20.14
C HIS A 210 -8.17 8.32 20.49
N LYS A 211 -9.04 8.01 19.52
CA LYS A 211 -10.49 7.95 19.72
C LYS A 211 -10.86 6.86 20.73
N THR A 212 -10.27 5.68 20.63
CA THR A 212 -10.49 4.56 21.55
C THR A 212 -10.05 4.91 22.97
N ILE A 213 -8.86 5.49 23.14
CA ILE A 213 -8.38 5.95 24.45
C ILE A 213 -9.31 7.02 25.03
N ASN A 214 -9.68 8.04 24.25
CA ASN A 214 -10.57 9.10 24.69
C ASN A 214 -11.98 8.60 25.04
N CYS A 215 -12.49 7.60 24.32
CA CYS A 215 -13.77 6.96 24.60
C CYS A 215 -13.74 6.29 25.98
N TYR A 216 -12.68 5.52 26.24
CA TYR A 216 -12.49 4.85 27.53
C TYR A 216 -12.31 5.84 28.70
N GLU A 217 -11.52 6.90 28.54
CA GLU A 217 -11.33 7.94 29.56
C GLU A 217 -12.60 8.76 29.86
N ARG A 218 -13.57 8.74 28.95
CA ARG A 218 -14.91 9.31 29.15
C ARG A 218 -15.90 8.33 29.76
N GLU A 219 -15.43 7.12 30.10
CA GLU A 219 -16.24 6.05 30.70
C GLU A 219 -17.41 5.63 29.78
N LEU A 220 -17.22 5.77 28.47
CA LEU A 220 -18.19 5.30 27.47
C LEU A 220 -17.86 3.86 27.08
N PRO A 221 -18.89 3.01 26.82
CA PRO A 221 -18.68 1.68 26.27
C PRO A 221 -17.85 1.73 24.98
N LEU A 222 -16.87 0.84 24.86
CA LEU A 222 -15.98 0.73 23.69
C LEU A 222 -16.70 0.11 22.48
N THR A 223 -17.68 0.82 21.95
CA THR A 223 -18.36 0.51 20.69
C THR A 223 -17.83 1.40 19.57
N VAL A 224 -17.89 0.92 18.32
CA VAL A 224 -17.47 1.70 17.14
C VAL A 224 -18.13 3.08 17.10
N GLU A 225 -19.43 3.14 17.39
CA GLU A 225 -20.18 4.40 17.42
C GLU A 225 -19.63 5.42 18.45
N ASN A 226 -19.35 4.98 19.67
CA ASN A 226 -18.83 5.85 20.73
C ASN A 226 -17.37 6.26 20.48
N VAL A 227 -16.57 5.34 19.92
CA VAL A 227 -15.20 5.62 19.50
C VAL A 227 -15.22 6.65 18.38
N GLN A 228 -16.06 6.50 17.35
CA GLN A 228 -16.16 7.48 16.26
C GLN A 228 -16.53 8.88 16.72
N LYS A 229 -17.41 9.01 17.73
CA LYS A 229 -17.80 10.29 18.35
C LYS A 229 -16.71 10.90 19.26
N SER A 230 -15.65 10.14 19.57
CA SER A 230 -14.58 10.60 20.43
C SER A 230 -13.57 11.49 19.71
N SER A 231 -12.80 12.25 20.48
CA SER A 231 -11.80 13.16 19.93
C SER A 231 -10.62 12.36 19.37
N ARG A 232 -10.10 12.75 18.20
CA ARG A 232 -8.81 12.26 17.68
C ARG A 232 -7.59 12.98 18.25
N TYR A 233 -7.79 13.95 19.14
CA TYR A 233 -6.72 14.66 19.83
C TYR A 233 -6.60 14.20 21.27
N HIS A 234 -5.37 13.94 21.70
CA HIS A 234 -5.08 13.45 23.05
C HIS A 234 -3.83 14.12 23.62
N ASP A 235 -3.83 14.43 24.91
CA ASP A 235 -2.74 15.18 25.58
C ASP A 235 -1.47 14.32 25.74
N ARG A 236 -1.55 12.99 25.59
CA ARG A 236 -0.44 12.04 25.78
C ARG A 236 0.00 11.37 24.47
N CYS A 237 0.12 12.14 23.40
CA CYS A 237 0.55 11.63 22.11
C CYS A 237 2.06 11.80 21.89
N GLY A 238 2.71 10.74 21.40
CA GLY A 238 4.13 10.77 21.01
C GLY A 238 4.42 11.74 19.86
N THR A 239 3.46 12.10 19.00
CA THR A 239 3.73 13.07 17.92
C THR A 239 3.98 14.49 18.44
N SER A 240 3.41 14.84 19.60
CA SER A 240 3.73 16.11 20.28
C SER A 240 5.17 16.13 20.82
N PHE A 241 5.78 14.97 21.06
CA PHE A 241 7.19 14.86 21.45
C PHE A 241 8.13 15.41 20.38
N ILE A 242 7.89 15.12 19.09
CA ILE A 242 8.75 15.60 17.99
C ILE A 242 8.78 17.14 17.96
N VAL A 243 7.61 17.77 18.11
CA VAL A 243 7.49 19.24 18.18
C VAL A 243 8.25 19.78 19.39
N PHE A 244 8.15 19.11 20.53
CA PHE A 244 8.86 19.49 21.75
C PHE A 244 10.37 19.37 21.60
N VAL A 245 10.87 18.30 20.98
CA VAL A 245 12.29 18.14 20.65
C VAL A 245 12.77 19.28 19.76
N VAL A 246 12.00 19.63 18.72
CA VAL A 246 12.35 20.74 17.83
C VAL A 246 12.39 22.06 18.59
N VAL A 247 11.34 22.42 19.32
CA VAL A 247 11.27 23.70 20.06
C VAL A 247 12.35 23.78 21.15
N LEU A 248 12.53 22.72 21.94
CA LEU A 248 13.57 22.68 22.96
C LEU A 248 14.97 22.69 22.37
N SER A 249 15.20 22.06 21.21
CA SER A 249 16.49 22.14 20.52
C SER A 249 16.85 23.59 20.14
N VAL A 250 15.87 24.38 19.71
CA VAL A 250 16.06 25.79 19.36
C VAL A 250 16.36 26.60 20.62
N ILE A 251 15.59 26.41 21.69
CA ILE A 251 15.79 27.13 22.96
C ILE A 251 17.16 26.80 23.56
N LEU A 252 17.55 25.51 23.61
CA LEU A 252 18.84 25.08 24.14
C LEU A 252 20.00 25.65 23.32
N MET A 253 19.89 25.64 21.99
CA MET A 253 20.89 26.26 21.13
C MET A 253 20.95 27.78 21.29
N MET A 254 19.82 28.45 21.50
CA MET A 254 19.77 29.88 21.76
C MET A 254 20.47 30.24 23.09
N VAL A 255 20.19 29.48 24.15
CA VAL A 255 20.87 29.67 25.45
C VAL A 255 22.36 29.43 25.31
N LEU A 256 22.76 28.36 24.62
CA LEU A 256 24.16 28.06 24.39
C LEU A 256 24.87 29.13 23.55
N ASP A 257 24.20 29.66 22.52
CA ASP A 257 24.69 30.76 21.70
C ASP A 257 24.95 32.02 22.56
N VAL A 258 24.05 32.34 23.50
CA VAL A 258 24.21 33.46 24.46
C VAL A 258 25.36 33.21 25.44
N VAL A 259 25.44 32.02 26.03
CA VAL A 259 26.51 31.66 26.97
C VAL A 259 27.87 31.66 26.29
N ALA A 260 27.96 31.11 25.07
CA ALA A 260 29.20 31.11 24.31
C ALA A 260 29.67 32.52 23.96
N ALA A 261 28.74 33.44 23.67
CA ALA A 261 29.05 34.85 23.48
C ALA A 261 29.56 35.50 24.79
N ALA A 262 28.95 35.19 25.92
CA ALA A 262 29.35 35.72 27.23
C ALA A 262 30.75 35.24 27.68
N VAL A 263 31.11 34.00 27.36
CA VAL A 263 32.40 33.37 27.75
C VAL A 263 33.48 33.54 26.66
N ASN A 264 33.23 34.34 25.62
CA ASN A 264 34.14 34.54 24.48
C ASN A 264 34.57 33.24 23.78
N PHE A 265 33.70 32.23 23.75
CA PHE A 265 33.96 30.97 23.05
C PHE A 265 33.73 31.13 21.54
N THR A 266 34.61 31.91 20.91
CA THR A 266 34.48 32.37 19.51
C THR A 266 34.55 31.24 18.48
N ALA A 267 35.26 30.14 18.80
CA ALA A 267 35.33 28.96 17.95
C ALA A 267 33.95 28.33 17.69
N PHE A 268 33.10 28.25 18.71
CA PHE A 268 31.73 27.73 18.59
C PHE A 268 30.83 28.62 17.71
N ILE A 269 31.03 29.94 17.77
CA ILE A 269 30.22 30.91 17.01
C ILE A 269 30.63 30.90 15.52
N LYS A 270 31.94 30.78 15.23
CA LYS A 270 32.50 30.91 13.88
C LYS A 270 32.59 29.58 13.11
N VAL A 271 32.80 28.45 13.79
CA VAL A 271 33.03 27.16 13.13
C VAL A 271 31.71 26.41 12.97
N TRP A 272 31.17 26.42 11.74
CA TRP A 272 29.85 25.84 11.45
C TRP A 272 29.77 24.34 11.76
N TRP A 273 30.80 23.55 11.45
CA TRP A 273 30.80 22.10 11.66
C TRP A 273 30.87 21.72 13.14
N LEU A 274 31.59 22.49 13.96
CA LEU A 274 31.65 22.29 15.42
C LEU A 274 30.26 22.50 16.04
N ARG A 275 29.53 23.51 15.56
CA ARG A 275 28.12 23.74 15.93
C ARG A 275 27.23 22.57 15.49
N MET A 276 27.47 21.95 14.34
CA MET A 276 26.73 20.76 13.90
C MET A 276 26.99 19.56 14.81
N LEU A 277 28.25 19.27 15.13
CA LEU A 277 28.62 18.17 16.02
C LEU A 277 27.98 18.33 17.40
N LEU A 278 27.96 19.55 17.94
CA LEU A 278 27.34 19.80 19.24
C LEU A 278 25.82 19.66 19.21
N LYS A 279 25.16 20.06 18.11
CA LYS A 279 23.71 19.80 17.93
C LYS A 279 23.42 18.30 18.00
N ILE A 280 24.25 17.47 17.35
CA ILE A 280 24.13 16.02 17.39
C ILE A 280 24.38 15.49 18.80
N ALA A 281 25.45 15.95 19.47
CA ALA A 281 25.78 15.56 20.84
C ALA A 281 24.70 15.93 21.87
N LEU A 282 23.94 17.00 21.62
CA LEU A 282 22.84 17.45 22.47
C LEU A 282 21.51 16.72 22.20
N LEU A 283 21.41 15.89 21.15
CA LEU A 283 20.18 15.15 20.85
C LEU A 283 19.67 14.32 22.03
N PRO A 284 20.51 13.51 22.74
CA PRO A 284 20.05 12.76 23.90
C PRO A 284 19.51 13.69 25.01
N LEU A 285 20.18 14.80 25.29
CA LEU A 285 19.74 15.76 26.29
C LEU A 285 18.40 16.38 25.92
N THR A 286 18.27 16.86 24.68
CA THR A 286 17.03 17.47 24.17
C THR A 286 15.86 16.48 24.21
N ALA A 287 16.09 15.22 23.82
CA ALA A 287 15.10 14.15 23.89
C ALA A 287 14.69 13.83 25.34
N GLY A 288 15.66 13.73 26.25
CA GLY A 288 15.41 13.50 27.68
C GLY A 288 14.54 14.60 28.30
N ILE A 289 14.88 15.87 28.06
CA ILE A 289 14.09 17.03 28.54
C ILE A 289 12.69 17.04 27.90
N SER A 290 12.60 16.76 26.60
CA SER A 290 11.32 16.71 25.88
C SER A 290 10.38 15.64 26.41
N TYR A 291 10.93 14.49 26.82
CA TYR A 291 10.14 13.40 27.41
C TYR A 291 9.58 13.80 28.77
N GLU A 292 10.41 14.39 29.63
CA GLU A 292 9.96 14.89 30.94
C GLU A 292 8.90 15.99 30.78
N MET A 293 9.09 16.88 29.81
CA MET A 293 8.11 17.92 29.48
C MET A 293 6.78 17.33 29.01
N LEU A 294 6.81 16.31 28.12
CA LEU A 294 5.60 15.61 27.70
C LEU A 294 4.86 14.99 28.90
N MET A 295 5.59 14.31 29.79
CA MET A 295 5.01 13.69 30.99
C MET A 295 4.47 14.72 31.99
N LEU A 296 5.12 15.87 32.13
CA LEU A 296 4.67 16.98 32.97
C LEU A 296 3.38 17.60 32.42
N LEU A 297 3.33 17.86 31.12
CA LEU A 297 2.15 18.43 30.43
C LEU A 297 0.95 17.48 30.48
N ALA A 298 1.18 16.17 30.41
CA ALA A 298 0.13 15.16 30.54
C ALA A 298 -0.53 15.16 31.94
N ARG A 299 0.23 15.56 32.98
CA ARG A 299 -0.21 15.55 34.39
C ARG A 299 -0.83 16.88 34.82
N THR A 300 -0.43 17.99 34.22
CA THR A 300 -0.80 19.34 34.67
C THR A 300 -1.77 20.03 33.71
N ASN A 301 -2.68 20.85 34.24
CA ASN A 301 -3.61 21.70 33.47
C ASN A 301 -3.36 23.20 33.69
N PHE A 302 -2.16 23.53 34.17
CA PHE A 302 -1.78 24.89 34.52
C PHE A 302 -1.82 25.83 33.29
N VAL A 303 -2.22 27.08 33.51
CA VAL A 303 -2.52 28.04 32.42
C VAL A 303 -1.31 28.30 31.53
N LEU A 304 -0.10 28.38 32.13
CA LEU A 304 1.15 28.62 31.42
C LEU A 304 1.49 27.53 30.38
N PHE A 305 0.98 26.31 30.58
CA PHE A 305 1.22 25.18 29.68
C PHE A 305 0.21 25.08 28.53
N ARG A 306 -0.86 25.91 28.53
CA ARG A 306 -1.90 25.87 27.49
C ARG A 306 -1.37 26.15 26.07
N PRO A 307 -0.47 27.12 25.82
CA PRO A 307 0.06 27.35 24.48
C PRO A 307 0.83 26.14 23.94
N LEU A 308 1.61 25.50 24.80
CA LEU A 308 2.42 24.34 24.42
C LEU A 308 1.55 23.10 24.16
N LYS A 309 0.51 22.88 24.96
CA LYS A 309 -0.52 21.85 24.68
C LYS A 309 -1.26 22.13 23.38
N TRP A 310 -1.62 23.39 23.13
CA TRP A 310 -2.29 23.80 21.90
C TRP A 310 -1.42 23.52 20.68
N LEU A 311 -0.14 23.85 20.74
CA LEU A 311 0.82 23.57 19.67
C LEU A 311 0.92 22.07 19.37
N GLY A 312 1.02 21.24 20.42
CA GLY A 312 1.00 19.78 20.28
C GLY A 312 -0.27 19.27 19.58
N LYS A 313 -1.44 19.83 19.93
CA LYS A 313 -2.73 19.49 19.28
C LYS A 313 -2.81 19.96 17.82
N GLN A 314 -2.22 21.11 17.48
CA GLN A 314 -2.15 21.54 16.09
C GLN A 314 -1.34 20.55 15.25
N PHE A 315 -0.22 20.06 15.78
CA PHE A 315 0.58 19.06 15.08
C PHE A 315 -0.17 17.73 14.93
N GLN A 316 -0.94 17.34 15.95
CA GLN A 316 -1.84 16.18 15.84
C GLN A 316 -2.86 16.31 14.72
N ARG A 317 -3.27 17.53 14.32
CA ARG A 317 -4.16 17.71 13.16
C ARG A 317 -3.52 17.22 11.85
N LEU A 318 -2.19 17.25 11.77
CA LEU A 318 -1.41 16.82 10.63
C LEU A 318 -1.08 15.33 10.68
N THR A 319 -0.82 14.78 11.87
CA THR A 319 -0.43 13.38 12.11
C THR A 319 -1.60 12.45 12.44
N THR A 320 -2.83 12.95 12.48
CA THR A 320 -4.05 12.14 12.65
C THR A 320 -5.05 12.45 11.54
N ARG A 321 -5.83 11.45 11.15
CA ARG A 321 -6.97 11.57 10.23
C ARG A 321 -8.18 10.86 10.82
N GLU A 322 -9.36 11.13 10.28
CA GLU A 322 -10.57 10.43 10.70
C GLU A 322 -10.48 8.97 10.26
N PRO A 323 -10.60 8.00 11.18
CA PRO A 323 -10.64 6.58 10.84
C PRO A 323 -12.00 6.17 10.28
N ASP A 324 -12.02 5.09 9.50
CA ASP A 324 -13.26 4.37 9.24
C ASP A 324 -13.63 3.43 10.41
N ASP A 325 -14.80 2.82 10.31
CA ASP A 325 -15.34 1.94 11.34
C ASP A 325 -14.48 0.67 11.53
N SER A 326 -13.94 0.14 10.43
CA SER A 326 -13.07 -1.05 10.46
C SER A 326 -11.76 -0.77 11.20
N MET A 327 -11.21 0.43 11.10
CA MET A 327 -10.02 0.84 11.86
C MET A 327 -10.33 1.03 13.34
N CYS A 328 -11.54 1.52 13.66
CA CYS A 328 -11.99 1.64 15.04
C CYS A 328 -12.13 0.26 15.70
N GLU A 329 -12.65 -0.75 15.00
CA GLU A 329 -12.71 -2.13 15.50
C GLU A 329 -11.33 -2.69 15.86
N VAL A 330 -10.32 -2.46 15.01
CA VAL A 330 -8.94 -2.89 15.26
C VAL A 330 -8.38 -2.22 16.50
N ALA A 331 -8.59 -0.91 16.64
CA ALA A 331 -8.13 -0.15 17.80
C ALA A 331 -8.84 -0.58 19.09
N ILE A 332 -10.16 -0.86 19.04
CA ILE A 332 -10.93 -1.40 20.15
C ILE A 332 -10.37 -2.76 20.55
N LYS A 333 -10.18 -3.68 19.59
CA LYS A 333 -9.67 -5.03 19.86
C LYS A 333 -8.29 -5.00 20.53
N ALA A 334 -7.37 -4.17 20.02
CA ALA A 334 -6.06 -4.00 20.65
C ALA A 334 -6.18 -3.48 22.09
N PHE A 335 -7.05 -2.50 22.31
CA PHE A 335 -7.24 -1.89 23.63
C PHE A 335 -7.87 -2.88 24.62
N THR A 336 -8.92 -3.59 24.22
CA THR A 336 -9.61 -4.56 25.08
C THR A 336 -8.71 -5.72 25.44
N SER A 337 -7.90 -6.23 24.50
CA SER A 337 -6.94 -7.30 24.79
C SER A 337 -5.91 -6.90 25.84
N VAL A 338 -5.39 -5.67 25.78
CA VAL A 338 -4.49 -5.15 26.84
C VAL A 338 -5.23 -5.00 28.16
N LEU A 339 -6.46 -4.47 28.14
CA LEU A 339 -7.26 -4.27 29.35
C LEU A 339 -7.57 -5.60 30.05
N GLU A 340 -7.98 -6.61 29.29
CA GLU A 340 -8.24 -7.96 29.80
C GLU A 340 -6.98 -8.58 30.39
N MET A 341 -5.85 -8.55 29.66
CA MET A 341 -4.60 -9.12 30.14
C MET A 341 -4.02 -8.39 31.35
N ASP A 342 -4.10 -7.06 31.40
CA ASP A 342 -3.63 -6.31 32.57
C ASP A 342 -4.46 -6.63 33.82
N ASN A 343 -5.77 -6.93 33.64
CA ASN A 343 -6.68 -7.31 34.73
C ASN A 343 -6.53 -8.79 35.13
N ASP A 344 -6.27 -9.69 34.17
CA ASP A 344 -6.16 -11.13 34.40
C ASP A 344 -4.78 -11.66 33.96
N GLY A 345 -3.97 -12.04 34.96
CA GLY A 345 -2.65 -12.61 34.75
C GLY A 345 -2.63 -14.03 34.16
N SER A 346 -3.76 -14.74 34.14
CA SER A 346 -3.86 -16.11 33.62
C SER A 346 -3.99 -16.16 32.10
N ILE A 347 -4.40 -15.07 31.45
CA ILE A 347 -4.50 -14.99 29.99
C ILE A 347 -3.11 -15.16 29.39
N ALA A 348 -2.96 -16.20 28.58
CA ALA A 348 -1.72 -16.56 27.90
C ALA A 348 -1.34 -15.54 26.80
N GLU A 349 -0.05 -15.49 26.49
CA GLU A 349 0.44 -14.78 25.31
C GLU A 349 -0.05 -15.47 24.03
N ASN A 350 -0.37 -14.68 23.03
CA ASN A 350 -0.60 -15.15 21.67
C ASN A 350 0.42 -14.51 20.74
N ARG A 351 1.11 -15.30 19.91
CA ARG A 351 2.10 -14.77 18.97
C ARG A 351 1.67 -15.04 17.54
N PHE A 352 1.99 -14.12 16.64
CA PHE A 352 1.86 -14.43 15.23
C PHE A 352 2.74 -15.63 14.86
N PRO A 353 2.29 -16.50 13.94
CA PRO A 353 3.12 -17.57 13.42
C PRO A 353 4.39 -16.98 12.81
N GLU A 354 5.52 -17.66 13.02
CA GLU A 354 6.77 -17.24 12.38
C GLU A 354 6.68 -17.49 10.87
N PRO A 355 7.41 -16.70 10.04
CA PRO A 355 7.55 -16.98 8.62
C PRO A 355 8.00 -18.43 8.38
N MET A 356 7.24 -19.15 7.56
CA MET A 356 7.41 -20.59 7.32
C MET A 356 8.34 -20.87 6.14
N PRO A 357 9.03 -22.02 6.09
CA PRO A 357 9.78 -22.42 4.91
C PRO A 357 8.86 -22.58 3.68
N VAL A 358 9.40 -22.35 2.48
CA VAL A 358 8.65 -22.57 1.21
C VAL A 358 8.07 -23.98 1.11
N ALA A 359 8.78 -25.00 1.62
CA ALA A 359 8.31 -26.38 1.62
C ALA A 359 7.02 -26.57 2.46
N GLU A 360 6.89 -25.86 3.58
CA GLU A 360 5.68 -25.89 4.41
C GLU A 360 4.55 -25.11 3.72
N PHE A 361 4.87 -23.97 3.10
CA PHE A 361 3.89 -23.20 2.33
C PHE A 361 3.37 -23.99 1.11
N ARG A 362 4.23 -24.76 0.44
CA ARG A 362 3.84 -25.68 -0.63
C ARG A 362 2.79 -26.70 -0.16
N GLN A 363 2.95 -27.25 1.05
CA GLN A 363 1.94 -28.14 1.64
C GLN A 363 0.63 -27.39 1.93
N ALA A 364 0.70 -26.12 2.34
CA ALA A 364 -0.49 -25.30 2.53
C ALA A 364 -1.23 -25.05 1.19
N VAL A 365 -0.51 -24.83 0.08
CA VAL A 365 -1.09 -24.72 -1.26
C VAL A 365 -1.77 -26.03 -1.66
N GLU A 366 -1.11 -27.17 -1.45
CA GLU A 366 -1.66 -28.50 -1.72
C GLU A 366 -2.95 -28.77 -0.92
N ALA A 367 -2.99 -28.38 0.35
CA ALA A 367 -4.16 -28.54 1.21
C ALA A 367 -5.28 -27.50 0.97
N SER A 368 -5.02 -26.46 0.17
CA SER A 368 -5.96 -25.32 0.05
C SER A 368 -7.16 -25.57 -0.87
N GLY A 369 -7.09 -26.57 -1.75
CA GLY A 369 -8.09 -26.77 -2.81
C GLY A 369 -7.80 -25.96 -4.08
N LEU A 370 -6.65 -25.27 -4.16
CA LEU A 370 -6.30 -24.43 -5.30
C LEU A 370 -6.05 -25.25 -6.59
N ALA A 371 -5.53 -26.47 -6.45
CA ALA A 371 -5.31 -27.35 -7.60
C ALA A 371 -6.63 -27.74 -8.27
N GLU A 372 -7.64 -28.10 -7.46
CA GLU A 372 -8.98 -28.43 -7.92
C GLU A 372 -9.68 -27.21 -8.52
N ALA A 373 -9.57 -26.05 -7.87
CA ALA A 373 -10.20 -24.82 -8.36
C ALA A 373 -9.63 -24.36 -9.72
N THR A 374 -8.33 -24.53 -9.93
CA THR A 374 -7.65 -24.12 -11.17
C THR A 374 -7.65 -25.18 -12.26
N GLY A 375 -7.82 -26.46 -11.90
CA GLY A 375 -7.54 -27.61 -12.76
C GLY A 375 -6.04 -27.87 -12.99
N ILE A 376 -5.15 -27.20 -12.24
CA ILE A 376 -3.69 -27.34 -12.36
C ILE A 376 -3.18 -28.19 -11.21
N HIS A 377 -2.68 -29.38 -11.51
CA HIS A 377 -2.17 -30.30 -10.49
C HIS A 377 -0.66 -30.16 -10.20
N ASP A 378 0.03 -29.24 -10.88
CA ASP A 378 1.40 -28.88 -10.55
C ASP A 378 1.42 -27.91 -9.36
N ILE A 379 1.68 -28.45 -8.17
CA ILE A 379 1.73 -27.67 -6.92
C ILE A 379 2.93 -26.73 -6.90
N ASP A 380 4.06 -27.06 -7.54
CA ASP A 380 5.21 -26.17 -7.59
C ASP A 380 4.91 -24.96 -8.48
N PHE A 381 4.23 -25.18 -9.61
CA PHE A 381 3.69 -24.09 -10.42
C PHE A 381 2.77 -23.19 -9.60
N LEU A 382 1.74 -23.76 -8.94
CA LEU A 382 0.78 -23.00 -8.15
C LEU A 382 1.44 -22.24 -6.99
N THR A 383 2.40 -22.86 -6.32
CA THR A 383 3.12 -22.23 -5.21
C THR A 383 3.93 -21.03 -5.72
N LYS A 384 4.65 -21.19 -6.83
CA LYS A 384 5.38 -20.08 -7.48
C LYS A 384 4.44 -19.00 -8.02
N ALA A 385 3.25 -19.40 -8.48
CA ALA A 385 2.25 -18.50 -9.00
C ALA A 385 1.67 -17.63 -7.88
N VAL A 386 1.30 -18.25 -6.75
CA VAL A 386 0.81 -17.54 -5.55
C VAL A 386 1.89 -16.62 -5.01
N LEU A 387 3.10 -17.11 -4.77
CA LEU A 387 4.18 -16.33 -4.17
C LEU A 387 4.80 -15.28 -5.10
N ARG A 388 4.53 -15.36 -6.41
CA ARG A 388 5.10 -14.49 -7.45
C ARG A 388 6.63 -14.52 -7.53
N VAL A 389 7.22 -15.67 -7.19
CA VAL A 389 8.68 -15.83 -7.13
C VAL A 389 9.26 -16.50 -8.37
N SER A 390 10.54 -16.22 -8.62
CA SER A 390 11.35 -16.95 -9.61
C SER A 390 11.72 -18.36 -9.12
N ASP A 391 12.12 -19.23 -10.05
CA ASP A 391 12.60 -20.58 -9.70
C ASP A 391 13.79 -20.54 -8.73
N LYS A 392 14.74 -19.62 -8.95
CA LYS A 392 15.92 -19.46 -8.08
C LYS A 392 15.51 -19.18 -6.64
N THR A 393 14.51 -18.33 -6.44
CA THR A 393 13.99 -17.97 -5.11
C THR A 393 13.21 -19.12 -4.50
N TYR A 394 12.37 -19.79 -5.30
CA TYR A 394 11.54 -20.90 -4.84
C TYR A 394 12.36 -22.06 -4.28
N PHE A 395 13.43 -22.45 -4.99
CA PHE A 395 14.28 -23.58 -4.59
C PHE A 395 15.38 -23.21 -3.57
N SER A 396 15.42 -21.96 -3.11
CA SER A 396 16.38 -21.56 -2.07
C SER A 396 15.93 -22.06 -0.69
N SER A 397 16.83 -22.77 -0.01
CA SER A 397 16.60 -23.28 1.36
C SER A 397 16.48 -22.19 2.43
N LYS A 398 16.80 -20.93 2.08
CA LYS A 398 16.71 -19.77 2.99
C LYS A 398 15.40 -18.99 2.85
N THR A 399 14.60 -19.29 1.84
CA THR A 399 13.39 -18.52 1.55
C THR A 399 12.35 -18.79 2.64
N LYS A 400 11.96 -17.73 3.33
CA LYS A 400 10.89 -17.75 4.33
C LYS A 400 9.69 -17.01 3.78
N VAL A 401 8.54 -17.66 3.84
CA VAL A 401 7.25 -17.13 3.39
C VAL A 401 6.56 -16.50 4.60
N PRO A 402 6.27 -15.19 4.57
CA PRO A 402 5.44 -14.54 5.58
C PRO A 402 4.10 -15.24 5.73
N TYR A 403 3.63 -15.42 6.96
CA TYR A 403 2.37 -16.10 7.25
C TYR A 403 1.15 -15.47 6.54
N GLY A 404 1.21 -14.17 6.24
CA GLY A 404 0.18 -13.46 5.47
C GLY A 404 -0.16 -14.13 4.13
N TRP A 405 0.79 -14.80 3.47
CA TRP A 405 0.52 -15.52 2.23
C TRP A 405 -0.40 -16.72 2.40
N ALA A 406 -0.26 -17.47 3.50
CA ALA A 406 -1.12 -18.62 3.78
C ALA A 406 -2.57 -18.19 4.00
N LEU A 407 -2.77 -16.98 4.55
CA LEU A 407 -4.09 -16.39 4.75
C LEU A 407 -4.79 -16.00 3.44
N ARG A 408 -4.03 -15.85 2.34
CA ARG A 408 -4.60 -15.52 1.02
C ARG A 408 -5.24 -16.74 0.35
N LEU A 409 -4.72 -17.95 0.58
CA LEU A 409 -5.11 -19.16 -0.16
C LEU A 409 -6.63 -19.39 -0.19
N PRO A 410 -7.38 -19.35 0.94
CA PRO A 410 -8.82 -19.59 0.90
C PRO A 410 -9.57 -18.56 0.03
N LYS A 411 -9.14 -17.29 0.04
CA LYS A 411 -9.76 -16.22 -0.74
C LYS A 411 -9.46 -16.36 -2.23
N LEU A 412 -8.27 -16.85 -2.60
CA LEU A 412 -7.96 -17.18 -4.00
C LEU A 412 -8.90 -18.28 -4.49
N VAL A 413 -9.05 -19.34 -3.72
CA VAL A 413 -9.96 -20.45 -4.04
C VAL A 413 -11.42 -20.00 -4.14
N GLU A 414 -11.88 -19.18 -3.19
CA GLU A 414 -13.24 -18.61 -3.21
C GLU A 414 -13.50 -17.81 -4.49
N ARG A 415 -12.56 -16.96 -4.91
CA ARG A 415 -12.70 -16.16 -6.14
C ARG A 415 -12.79 -17.03 -7.39
N ILE A 416 -11.94 -18.06 -7.48
CA ILE A 416 -11.91 -18.97 -8.63
C ILE A 416 -13.20 -19.80 -8.70
N ASN A 417 -13.62 -20.38 -7.56
CA ASN A 417 -14.89 -21.12 -7.46
C ASN A 417 -16.11 -20.22 -7.71
N GLY A 418 -15.98 -18.91 -7.48
CA GLY A 418 -16.97 -17.89 -7.84
C GLY A 418 -17.06 -17.58 -9.35
N GLY A 419 -16.21 -18.20 -10.18
CA GLY A 419 -16.21 -18.04 -11.63
C GLY A 419 -15.15 -17.08 -12.17
N GLU A 420 -14.34 -16.45 -11.32
CA GLU A 420 -13.25 -15.58 -11.78
C GLU A 420 -12.13 -16.41 -12.40
N PRO A 421 -11.64 -16.07 -13.62
CA PRO A 421 -10.52 -16.76 -14.22
C PRO A 421 -9.31 -16.80 -13.28
N TRP A 422 -8.72 -17.99 -13.12
CA TRP A 422 -7.59 -18.16 -12.21
C TRP A 422 -6.40 -17.27 -12.60
N GLN A 423 -6.23 -16.96 -13.89
CA GLN A 423 -5.20 -16.07 -14.39
C GLN A 423 -5.34 -14.65 -13.82
N TYR A 424 -6.56 -14.16 -13.63
CA TYR A 424 -6.80 -12.86 -12.98
C TYR A 424 -6.69 -12.95 -11.46
N VAL A 425 -7.03 -14.09 -10.86
CA VAL A 425 -6.88 -14.31 -9.42
C VAL A 425 -5.40 -14.37 -9.03
N LEU A 426 -4.59 -15.12 -9.80
CA LEU A 426 -3.15 -15.26 -9.63
C LEU A 426 -2.34 -14.18 -10.38
N GLN A 427 -3.02 -13.29 -11.11
CA GLN A 427 -2.49 -12.18 -11.89
C GLN A 427 -1.35 -12.57 -12.85
N GLN A 428 -1.49 -13.70 -13.51
CA GLN A 428 -0.50 -14.20 -14.47
C GLN A 428 -1.07 -15.11 -15.53
N ALA A 429 -0.45 -15.09 -16.70
CA ALA A 429 -0.63 -16.04 -17.78
C ALA A 429 0.74 -16.43 -18.35
N GLU A 430 0.88 -17.69 -18.75
CA GLU A 430 2.06 -18.14 -19.50
C GLU A 430 1.83 -17.92 -21.00
N PHE A 431 2.83 -17.37 -21.67
CA PHE A 431 2.84 -17.19 -23.12
C PHE A 431 4.28 -17.28 -23.61
N PHE A 432 4.57 -18.15 -24.58
CA PHE A 432 5.92 -18.34 -25.12
C PHE A 432 6.98 -18.63 -24.03
N ALA A 433 6.64 -19.56 -23.12
CA ALA A 433 7.45 -19.97 -21.96
C ALA A 433 7.85 -18.81 -21.03
N ARG A 434 7.08 -17.71 -21.02
CA ARG A 434 7.29 -16.54 -20.16
C ARG A 434 6.01 -16.22 -19.40
N ARG A 435 6.19 -15.70 -18.19
CA ARG A 435 5.08 -15.25 -17.35
C ARG A 435 4.77 -13.78 -17.64
N TYR A 436 3.55 -13.52 -18.09
CA TYR A 436 3.00 -12.17 -18.27
C TYR A 436 2.02 -11.88 -17.13
N TYR A 437 2.07 -10.66 -16.60
CA TYR A 437 1.03 -10.13 -15.72
C TYR A 437 -0.23 -9.86 -16.53
N VAL A 438 -1.37 -10.27 -15.97
CA VAL A 438 -2.70 -9.99 -16.53
C VAL A 438 -3.67 -9.65 -15.40
N ASP A 439 -4.62 -8.77 -15.70
CA ASP A 439 -5.77 -8.47 -14.85
C ASP A 439 -6.99 -8.17 -15.75
N ARG A 440 -8.12 -7.80 -15.14
CA ARG A 440 -9.41 -7.55 -15.82
C ARG A 440 -9.38 -6.43 -16.87
N ASP A 441 -8.30 -5.66 -16.98
CA ASP A 441 -8.16 -4.61 -17.98
C ASP A 441 -7.59 -5.14 -19.33
N VAL A 442 -7.21 -6.43 -19.44
CA VAL A 442 -6.68 -7.06 -20.68
C VAL A 442 -7.24 -8.46 -20.92
N LEU A 443 -7.35 -8.86 -22.19
CA LEU A 443 -7.66 -10.25 -22.57
C LEU A 443 -6.60 -11.21 -22.02
N ILE A 444 -7.02 -12.35 -21.49
CA ILE A 444 -6.11 -13.42 -21.09
C ILE A 444 -5.53 -14.05 -22.37
N PRO A 445 -4.19 -14.07 -22.56
CA PRO A 445 -3.57 -14.68 -23.73
C PRO A 445 -4.05 -16.11 -23.97
N ARG A 446 -4.39 -16.43 -25.22
CA ARG A 446 -4.83 -17.77 -25.61
C ARG A 446 -3.67 -18.56 -26.20
N GLN A 447 -3.75 -19.89 -26.13
CA GLN A 447 -2.71 -20.77 -26.68
C GLN A 447 -2.62 -20.63 -28.21
N GLU A 448 -3.77 -20.44 -28.88
CA GLU A 448 -3.84 -20.22 -30.32
C GLU A 448 -3.12 -18.93 -30.74
N THR A 449 -3.06 -17.91 -29.87
CA THR A 449 -2.31 -16.68 -30.11
C THR A 449 -0.80 -16.93 -30.18
N GLU A 450 -0.28 -18.03 -29.60
CA GLU A 450 1.12 -18.42 -29.79
C GLU A 450 1.40 -18.77 -31.25
N LEU A 451 0.47 -19.43 -31.94
CA LEU A 451 0.62 -19.73 -33.37
C LEU A 451 0.69 -18.44 -34.21
N VAL A 452 -0.10 -17.43 -33.87
CA VAL A 452 -0.06 -16.10 -34.51
C VAL A 452 1.31 -15.47 -34.31
N CYS A 453 1.84 -15.54 -33.08
CA CYS A 453 3.18 -15.08 -32.76
C CYS A 453 4.25 -15.82 -33.58
N GLU A 454 4.19 -17.16 -33.65
CA GLU A 454 5.11 -17.96 -34.46
C GLU A 454 5.12 -17.54 -35.93
N GLN A 455 3.94 -17.31 -36.53
CA GLN A 455 3.87 -16.84 -37.91
C GLN A 455 4.47 -15.44 -38.05
N ALA A 456 4.16 -14.51 -37.15
CA ALA A 456 4.76 -13.18 -37.17
C ALA A 456 6.29 -13.24 -37.08
N LEU A 457 6.85 -14.07 -36.18
CA LEU A 457 8.29 -14.24 -35.98
C LEU A 457 9.04 -14.73 -37.23
N LYS A 458 8.39 -15.43 -38.17
CA LYS A 458 9.01 -15.86 -39.44
C LYS A 458 9.32 -14.68 -40.37
N HIS A 459 8.61 -13.57 -40.22
CA HIS A 459 8.75 -12.36 -41.04
C HIS A 459 9.62 -11.28 -40.36
N ILE A 460 10.07 -11.53 -39.12
CA ILE A 460 10.84 -10.55 -38.33
C ILE A 460 12.33 -10.88 -38.41
N GLY A 461 13.06 -10.05 -39.15
CA GLY A 461 14.52 -10.01 -39.13
C GLY A 461 15.07 -9.15 -37.97
N SER A 462 16.39 -9.18 -37.78
CA SER A 462 17.05 -8.33 -36.78
C SER A 462 16.80 -6.85 -37.06
N GLY A 463 16.31 -6.11 -36.05
CA GLY A 463 15.99 -4.68 -36.17
C GLY A 463 14.76 -4.35 -37.01
N ALA A 464 13.97 -5.35 -37.43
CA ALA A 464 12.71 -5.12 -38.13
C ALA A 464 11.74 -4.30 -37.27
N LYS A 465 10.97 -3.43 -37.91
CA LYS A 465 9.96 -2.61 -37.23
C LYS A 465 8.66 -3.37 -37.14
N VAL A 466 8.16 -3.58 -35.93
CA VAL A 466 6.95 -4.35 -35.67
C VAL A 466 5.91 -3.46 -35.01
N LEU A 467 4.68 -3.50 -35.51
CA LEU A 467 3.51 -2.93 -34.85
C LEU A 467 2.67 -4.07 -34.29
N ASP A 468 2.48 -4.08 -32.97
CA ASP A 468 1.48 -4.89 -32.29
C ASP A 468 0.24 -4.02 -32.08
N LEU A 469 -0.77 -4.22 -32.93
CA LEU A 469 -2.01 -3.46 -32.94
C LEU A 469 -3.06 -4.17 -32.07
N CYS A 470 -3.79 -3.42 -31.23
CA CYS A 470 -4.68 -3.97 -30.20
C CYS A 470 -3.89 -4.84 -29.21
N CYS A 471 -2.78 -4.31 -28.70
CA CYS A 471 -1.76 -5.13 -28.04
C CYS A 471 -2.20 -5.78 -26.71
N GLY A 472 -3.22 -5.26 -26.03
CA GLY A 472 -3.68 -5.81 -24.76
C GLY A 472 -2.56 -5.90 -23.71
N SER A 473 -2.28 -7.11 -23.25
CA SER A 473 -1.18 -7.42 -22.30
C SER A 473 0.23 -7.29 -22.91
N GLY A 474 0.31 -7.14 -24.23
CA GLY A 474 1.52 -6.96 -25.03
C GLY A 474 2.24 -8.25 -25.43
N VAL A 475 1.60 -9.41 -25.29
CA VAL A 475 2.23 -10.72 -25.48
C VAL A 475 2.86 -10.91 -26.86
N LEU A 476 2.22 -10.44 -27.93
CA LEU A 476 2.72 -10.58 -29.30
C LEU A 476 3.95 -9.69 -29.51
N GLY A 477 3.82 -8.39 -29.24
CA GLY A 477 4.89 -7.42 -29.44
C GLY A 477 6.09 -7.64 -28.52
N ILE A 478 5.87 -7.90 -27.23
CA ILE A 478 6.96 -8.11 -26.26
C ILE A 478 7.72 -9.39 -26.60
N THR A 479 7.03 -10.47 -26.97
CA THR A 479 7.69 -11.70 -27.42
C THR A 479 8.51 -11.45 -28.68
N ALA A 480 7.98 -10.72 -29.65
CA ALA A 480 8.73 -10.31 -30.84
C ALA A 480 10.01 -9.51 -30.51
N ALA A 481 9.95 -8.59 -29.54
CA ALA A 481 11.11 -7.84 -29.08
C ALA A 481 12.19 -8.76 -28.46
N LEU A 482 11.77 -9.75 -27.66
CA LEU A 482 12.68 -10.64 -26.94
C LEU A 482 13.29 -11.72 -27.85
N GLU A 483 12.49 -12.33 -28.72
CA GLU A 483 12.93 -13.41 -29.61
C GLU A 483 13.79 -12.92 -30.78
N LYS A 484 13.52 -11.71 -31.30
CA LYS A 484 14.13 -11.20 -32.54
C LYS A 484 14.85 -9.87 -32.41
N GLN A 485 14.84 -9.25 -31.23
CA GLN A 485 15.42 -7.90 -31.02
C GLN A 485 14.80 -6.87 -31.98
N ALA A 486 13.50 -6.99 -32.24
CA ALA A 486 12.74 -6.09 -33.11
C ALA A 486 12.52 -4.69 -32.49
N ASP A 487 12.36 -3.67 -33.34
CA ASP A 487 11.90 -2.34 -32.91
C ASP A 487 10.38 -2.34 -32.85
N VAL A 488 9.84 -2.65 -31.67
CA VAL A 488 8.41 -2.90 -31.46
C VAL A 488 7.68 -1.64 -30.99
N THR A 489 6.56 -1.35 -31.64
CA THR A 489 5.54 -0.40 -31.19
C THR A 489 4.27 -1.15 -30.81
N LEU A 490 3.82 -1.01 -29.57
CA LEU A 490 2.56 -1.55 -29.07
C LEU A 490 1.50 -0.44 -29.08
N ALA A 491 0.37 -0.71 -29.70
CA ALA A 491 -0.74 0.22 -29.83
C ALA A 491 -2.04 -0.38 -29.28
N ASP A 492 -2.73 0.38 -28.44
CA ASP A 492 -4.03 0.00 -27.89
C ASP A 492 -4.89 1.24 -27.64
N VAL A 493 -6.21 1.10 -27.72
CA VAL A 493 -7.16 2.18 -27.41
C VAL A 493 -7.27 2.37 -25.89
N SER A 494 -7.09 1.29 -25.12
CA SER A 494 -7.18 1.26 -23.67
C SER A 494 -5.88 1.73 -23.03
N GLU A 495 -5.93 2.87 -22.34
CA GLU A 495 -4.80 3.32 -21.50
C GLU A 495 -4.47 2.29 -20.42
N LYS A 496 -5.48 1.57 -19.92
CA LYS A 496 -5.30 0.56 -18.89
C LYS A 496 -4.53 -0.66 -19.41
N ALA A 497 -4.85 -1.13 -20.62
CA ALA A 497 -4.09 -2.19 -21.28
C ALA A 497 -2.62 -1.79 -21.49
N LEU A 498 -2.38 -0.55 -21.95
CA LEU A 498 -1.01 -0.04 -22.11
C LEU A 498 -0.22 0.04 -20.80
N ARG A 499 -0.87 0.25 -19.64
CA ARG A 499 -0.17 0.16 -18.35
C ARG A 499 0.32 -1.26 -18.08
N ILE A 500 -0.48 -2.27 -18.41
CA ILE A 500 -0.13 -3.68 -18.24
C ILE A 500 0.96 -4.08 -19.23
N ALA A 501 0.84 -3.72 -20.51
CA ALA A 501 1.89 -3.96 -21.50
C ALA A 501 3.22 -3.30 -21.10
N LYS A 502 3.20 -2.08 -20.54
CA LYS A 502 4.39 -1.41 -20.01
C LYS A 502 4.98 -2.14 -18.81
N TYR A 503 4.14 -2.62 -17.89
CA TYR A 503 4.58 -3.42 -16.76
C TYR A 503 5.26 -4.70 -17.24
N ASN A 504 4.63 -5.46 -18.14
CA ASN A 504 5.18 -6.67 -18.71
C ASN A 504 6.50 -6.43 -19.45
N ALA A 505 6.58 -5.42 -20.30
CA ALA A 505 7.81 -5.10 -21.03
C ALA A 505 8.95 -4.75 -20.06
N LYS A 506 8.67 -3.97 -19.01
CA LYS A 506 9.65 -3.63 -17.98
C LYS A 506 10.12 -4.87 -17.21
N THR A 507 9.19 -5.70 -16.76
CA THR A 507 9.47 -6.91 -15.96
C THR A 507 10.28 -7.93 -16.74
N LEU A 508 9.98 -8.11 -18.04
CA LEU A 508 10.68 -9.04 -18.93
C LEU A 508 11.92 -8.43 -19.60
N GLY A 509 12.22 -7.16 -19.37
CA GLY A 509 13.40 -6.48 -19.93
C GLY A 509 13.30 -6.14 -21.42
N ALA A 510 12.09 -6.12 -22.00
CA ALA A 510 11.85 -5.75 -23.39
C ALA A 510 11.83 -4.23 -23.59
N LYS A 511 12.47 -3.76 -24.67
CA LYS A 511 12.46 -2.34 -25.06
C LYS A 511 11.41 -2.12 -26.14
N CYS A 512 10.31 -1.48 -25.78
CA CYS A 512 9.20 -1.23 -26.69
C CYS A 512 8.70 0.22 -26.62
N LYS A 513 8.07 0.68 -27.70
CA LYS A 513 7.33 1.95 -27.77
C LYS A 513 5.85 1.68 -27.51
N PHE A 514 5.16 2.64 -26.91
CA PHE A 514 3.74 2.49 -26.55
C PHE A 514 2.95 3.69 -27.05
N VAL A 515 1.83 3.43 -27.73
CA VAL A 515 0.99 4.46 -28.31
C VAL A 515 -0.46 4.18 -27.96
N GLN A 516 -1.14 5.14 -27.30
CA GLN A 516 -2.58 5.07 -27.16
C GLN A 516 -3.23 5.54 -28.46
N SER A 517 -3.89 4.62 -29.17
CA SER A 517 -4.46 4.87 -30.50
C SER A 517 -5.75 4.08 -30.69
N ASP A 518 -6.74 4.70 -31.31
CA ASP A 518 -7.85 3.96 -31.91
C ASP A 518 -7.39 3.48 -33.29
N MET A 519 -7.14 2.18 -33.41
CA MET A 519 -6.53 1.57 -34.58
C MET A 519 -5.29 2.37 -35.03
N PHE A 520 -5.23 2.85 -36.27
CA PHE A 520 -4.09 3.55 -36.83
C PHE A 520 -4.05 5.07 -36.54
N ALA A 521 -5.06 5.65 -35.89
CA ALA A 521 -5.26 7.12 -35.82
C ALA A 521 -4.06 7.92 -35.27
N LYS A 522 -3.30 7.35 -34.33
CA LYS A 522 -2.09 7.95 -33.75
C LYS A 522 -0.83 7.14 -34.02
N VAL A 523 -0.92 6.10 -34.85
CA VAL A 523 0.21 5.24 -35.22
C VAL A 523 0.99 5.92 -36.35
N GLY A 524 2.21 6.36 -36.04
CA GLY A 524 3.12 6.95 -37.01
C GLY A 524 4.10 5.92 -37.61
N GLY A 525 4.54 6.18 -38.84
CA GLY A 525 5.60 5.41 -39.49
C GLY A 525 5.12 4.21 -40.30
N ARG A 526 6.09 3.44 -40.80
CA ARG A 526 5.89 2.20 -41.56
C ARG A 526 6.59 1.03 -40.87
N PHE A 527 5.98 -0.14 -40.94
CA PHE A 527 6.38 -1.36 -40.25
C PHE A 527 6.62 -2.49 -41.24
N ASP A 528 7.58 -3.36 -40.92
CA ASP A 528 7.87 -4.57 -41.67
C ASP A 528 6.87 -5.67 -41.31
N VAL A 529 6.39 -5.69 -40.06
CA VAL A 529 5.32 -6.59 -39.63
C VAL A 529 4.29 -5.83 -38.84
N ILE A 530 3.01 -5.99 -39.19
CA ILE A 530 1.87 -5.62 -38.35
C ILE A 530 1.26 -6.92 -37.85
N VAL A 531 1.28 -7.13 -36.54
CA VAL A 531 0.61 -8.27 -35.89
C VAL A 531 -0.58 -7.76 -35.10
N CYS A 532 -1.70 -8.49 -35.13
CA CYS A 532 -2.91 -8.07 -34.42
C CYS A 532 -3.78 -9.27 -34.05
N ASN A 533 -4.20 -9.31 -32.79
CA ASN A 533 -5.35 -10.09 -32.34
C ASN A 533 -6.48 -9.11 -32.00
N PRO A 534 -7.28 -8.68 -32.99
CA PRO A 534 -8.34 -7.70 -32.74
C PRO A 534 -9.57 -8.37 -32.11
N PRO A 535 -10.48 -7.61 -31.49
CA PRO A 535 -11.78 -8.14 -31.10
C PRO A 535 -12.54 -8.66 -32.33
N TYR A 536 -13.05 -9.89 -32.26
CA TYR A 536 -13.65 -10.56 -33.42
C TYR A 536 -14.98 -11.24 -33.13
N ILE A 537 -15.48 -11.16 -31.89
CA ILE A 537 -16.74 -11.80 -31.50
C ILE A 537 -17.90 -10.88 -31.89
N GLU A 538 -18.92 -11.45 -32.52
CA GLU A 538 -20.18 -10.75 -32.81
C GLU A 538 -20.81 -10.24 -31.52
N THR A 539 -21.26 -8.98 -31.51
CA THR A 539 -21.84 -8.35 -30.30
C THR A 539 -22.97 -9.19 -29.70
N ALA A 540 -23.82 -9.80 -30.53
CA ALA A 540 -24.93 -10.64 -30.09
C ALA A 540 -24.49 -11.97 -29.45
N THR A 541 -23.27 -12.44 -29.73
CA THR A 541 -22.74 -13.72 -29.23
C THR A 541 -22.10 -13.58 -27.84
N ILE A 542 -21.69 -12.38 -27.43
CA ILE A 542 -20.96 -12.14 -26.18
C ILE A 542 -21.73 -12.66 -24.95
N ASP A 543 -23.04 -12.44 -24.88
CA ASP A 543 -23.86 -12.89 -23.75
C ASP A 543 -23.96 -14.42 -23.63
N THR A 544 -23.64 -15.14 -24.72
CA THR A 544 -23.65 -16.61 -24.77
C THR A 544 -22.32 -17.25 -24.41
N LEU A 545 -21.25 -16.45 -24.27
CA LEU A 545 -19.94 -16.95 -23.86
C LEU A 545 -19.95 -17.48 -22.42
N ASP A 546 -18.93 -18.26 -22.10
CA ASP A 546 -18.68 -18.72 -20.73
C ASP A 546 -18.64 -17.53 -19.75
N ASN A 547 -19.20 -17.73 -18.56
CA ASN A 547 -19.25 -16.70 -17.52
C ASN A 547 -17.86 -16.12 -17.20
N SER A 548 -16.82 -16.97 -17.19
CA SER A 548 -15.43 -16.56 -16.97
C SER A 548 -14.93 -15.56 -18.03
N VAL A 549 -15.49 -15.59 -19.25
CA VAL A 549 -15.14 -14.67 -20.33
C VAL A 549 -16.04 -13.44 -20.29
N LYS A 550 -17.36 -13.61 -20.35
CA LYS A 550 -18.29 -12.46 -20.48
C LYS A 550 -18.37 -11.57 -19.24
N ASP A 551 -18.18 -12.14 -18.04
CA ASP A 551 -18.35 -11.41 -16.77
C ASP A 551 -17.03 -10.77 -16.29
N TYR A 552 -15.87 -11.24 -16.79
CA TYR A 552 -14.56 -10.85 -16.26
C TYR A 552 -13.59 -10.26 -17.29
N GLU A 553 -13.60 -10.73 -18.54
CA GLU A 553 -12.72 -10.18 -19.57
C GLU A 553 -13.30 -8.87 -20.13
N PRO A 554 -12.45 -7.89 -20.51
CA PRO A 554 -12.95 -6.60 -20.93
C PRO A 554 -13.74 -6.73 -22.25
N HIS A 555 -15.01 -6.31 -22.25
CA HIS A 555 -15.86 -6.34 -23.45
C HIS A 555 -15.22 -5.66 -24.67
N LEU A 556 -14.42 -4.61 -24.44
CA LEU A 556 -13.66 -3.90 -25.47
C LEU A 556 -12.66 -4.80 -26.22
N ALA A 557 -12.15 -5.86 -25.59
CA ALA A 557 -11.25 -6.82 -26.21
C ALA A 557 -11.99 -7.98 -26.92
N LEU A 558 -13.31 -8.09 -26.75
CA LEU A 558 -14.13 -9.17 -27.30
C LEU A 558 -14.98 -8.70 -28.49
N ASP A 559 -15.65 -7.56 -28.36
CA ASP A 559 -16.67 -7.07 -29.29
C ASP A 559 -16.09 -6.57 -30.62
N GLY A 560 -16.20 -7.41 -31.65
CA GLY A 560 -15.84 -7.12 -33.04
C GLY A 560 -16.94 -6.43 -33.85
N GLY A 561 -18.05 -6.01 -33.21
CA GLY A 561 -19.20 -5.39 -33.84
C GLY A 561 -20.26 -6.40 -34.31
N GLU A 562 -21.22 -5.92 -35.12
CA GLU A 562 -22.42 -6.68 -35.52
C GLU A 562 -22.11 -8.04 -36.14
N ASP A 563 -21.08 -8.12 -36.98
CA ASP A 563 -20.64 -9.35 -37.64
C ASP A 563 -19.24 -9.81 -37.22
N GLY A 564 -18.66 -9.20 -36.18
CA GLY A 564 -17.30 -9.49 -35.72
C GLY A 564 -16.19 -8.99 -36.65
N LEU A 565 -16.51 -8.36 -37.79
CA LEU A 565 -15.52 -8.00 -38.82
C LEU A 565 -15.09 -6.53 -38.81
N LYS A 566 -15.57 -5.72 -37.86
CA LYS A 566 -15.32 -4.26 -37.82
C LYS A 566 -13.84 -3.90 -37.93
N PHE A 567 -13.00 -4.52 -37.12
CA PHE A 567 -11.58 -4.16 -37.05
C PHE A 567 -10.78 -4.70 -38.24
N TYR A 568 -11.14 -5.86 -38.78
CA TYR A 568 -10.52 -6.38 -40.01
C TYR A 568 -10.75 -5.44 -41.20
N ARG A 569 -11.94 -4.84 -41.34
CA ARG A 569 -12.20 -3.83 -42.38
C ARG A 569 -11.28 -2.62 -42.26
N VAL A 570 -11.07 -2.12 -41.04
CA VAL A 570 -10.16 -0.99 -40.80
C VAL A 570 -8.72 -1.36 -41.15
N ILE A 571 -8.29 -2.57 -40.79
CA ILE A 571 -6.93 -3.07 -41.10
C ILE A 571 -6.76 -3.26 -42.60
N ALA A 572 -7.75 -3.81 -43.32
CA ALA A 572 -7.71 -3.96 -44.77
C ALA A 572 -7.61 -2.61 -45.49
N GLU A 573 -8.38 -1.61 -45.07
CA GLU A 573 -8.39 -0.28 -45.69
C GLU A 573 -7.11 0.52 -45.42
N GLN A 574 -6.57 0.44 -44.20
CA GLN A 574 -5.50 1.34 -43.75
C GLN A 574 -4.12 0.66 -43.65
N GLY A 575 -4.06 -0.66 -43.46
CA GLY A 575 -2.83 -1.40 -43.17
C GLY A 575 -1.73 -1.20 -44.21
N ALA A 576 -2.08 -1.19 -45.50
CA ALA A 576 -1.12 -0.96 -46.59
C ALA A 576 -0.35 0.38 -46.48
N LYS A 577 -0.99 1.43 -45.92
CA LYS A 577 -0.35 2.74 -45.73
C LYS A 577 0.73 2.71 -44.64
N HIS A 578 0.62 1.77 -43.71
CA HIS A 578 1.51 1.58 -42.58
C HIS A 578 2.53 0.45 -42.79
N LEU A 579 2.53 -0.24 -43.93
CA LEU A 579 3.52 -1.25 -44.25
C LEU A 579 4.71 -0.70 -45.05
N THR A 580 5.87 -1.34 -44.90
CA THR A 580 6.99 -1.20 -45.83
C THR A 580 6.71 -1.97 -47.12
N LYS A 581 7.57 -1.81 -48.14
CA LYS A 581 7.36 -2.44 -49.47
C LYS A 581 7.32 -3.98 -49.43
N HIS A 582 7.89 -4.59 -48.39
CA HIS A 582 7.91 -6.03 -48.18
C HIS A 582 7.21 -6.41 -46.87
N GLY A 583 6.37 -5.51 -46.37
CA GLY A 583 5.71 -5.69 -45.10
C GLY A 583 4.63 -6.77 -45.16
N VAL A 584 4.35 -7.36 -44.01
CA VAL A 584 3.34 -8.41 -43.83
C VAL A 584 2.41 -8.04 -42.68
N ILE A 585 1.12 -8.35 -42.85
CA ILE A 585 0.13 -8.33 -41.76
C ILE A 585 -0.14 -9.77 -41.32
N VAL A 586 -0.12 -10.04 -40.02
CA VAL A 586 -0.48 -11.33 -39.44
C VAL A 586 -1.63 -11.12 -38.45
N LEU A 587 -2.75 -11.76 -38.70
CA LEU A 587 -4.01 -11.56 -37.96
C LEU A 587 -4.48 -12.84 -37.30
N GLU A 588 -4.89 -12.76 -36.04
CA GLU A 588 -5.75 -13.77 -35.44
C GLU A 588 -7.21 -13.57 -35.90
N ILE A 589 -7.92 -14.66 -36.15
CA ILE A 589 -9.32 -14.67 -36.57
C ILE A 589 -10.17 -15.66 -35.77
N GLY A 590 -11.48 -15.41 -35.75
CA GLY A 590 -12.46 -16.41 -35.32
C GLY A 590 -12.48 -17.63 -36.25
N TYR A 591 -12.82 -18.79 -35.70
CA TYR A 591 -12.71 -20.09 -36.39
C TYR A 591 -13.56 -20.21 -37.66
N ASN A 592 -14.60 -19.40 -37.79
CA ASN A 592 -15.56 -19.35 -38.89
C ASN A 592 -15.38 -18.12 -39.81
N GLN A 593 -14.36 -17.29 -39.57
CA GLN A 593 -14.18 -16.00 -40.25
C GLN A 593 -13.15 -16.05 -41.39
N GLY A 594 -12.48 -17.19 -41.63
CA GLY A 594 -11.37 -17.34 -42.58
C GLY A 594 -11.64 -16.80 -43.97
N GLU A 595 -12.74 -17.23 -44.59
CA GLU A 595 -13.12 -16.80 -45.94
C GLU A 595 -13.50 -15.30 -45.97
N ALA A 596 -14.30 -14.85 -45.01
CA ALA A 596 -14.78 -13.47 -44.95
C ALA A 596 -13.63 -12.47 -44.74
N VAL A 597 -12.70 -12.78 -43.83
CA VAL A 597 -11.53 -11.94 -43.59
C VAL A 597 -10.60 -11.98 -44.80
N SER A 598 -10.33 -13.15 -45.39
CA SER A 598 -9.46 -13.26 -46.56
C SER A 598 -9.92 -12.36 -47.72
N LYS A 599 -11.23 -12.36 -48.01
CA LYS A 599 -11.84 -11.51 -49.05
C LYS A 599 -11.63 -10.01 -48.82
N LEU A 600 -11.55 -9.55 -47.57
CA LEU A 600 -11.31 -8.13 -47.28
C LEU A 600 -9.92 -7.66 -47.75
N PHE A 601 -8.94 -8.57 -47.82
CA PHE A 601 -7.55 -8.27 -48.19
C PHE A 601 -7.22 -8.61 -49.64
N GLU A 602 -8.13 -9.28 -50.36
CA GLU A 602 -7.96 -9.59 -51.78
C GLU A 602 -7.76 -8.32 -52.62
N GLY A 603 -6.95 -8.44 -53.67
CA GLY A 603 -6.62 -7.35 -54.60
C GLY A 603 -5.46 -6.44 -54.17
N ALA A 604 -5.27 -6.20 -52.87
CA ALA A 604 -4.13 -5.42 -52.35
C ALA A 604 -3.00 -6.29 -51.78
N PHE A 605 -3.34 -7.50 -51.32
CA PHE A 605 -2.42 -8.42 -50.67
C PHE A 605 -2.43 -9.81 -51.32
N ASP A 606 -1.34 -10.54 -51.13
CA ASP A 606 -1.28 -11.99 -51.28
C ASP A 606 -1.67 -12.62 -49.94
N VAL A 607 -2.77 -13.38 -49.91
CA VAL A 607 -3.45 -13.81 -48.68
C VAL A 607 -3.23 -15.30 -48.48
N THR A 608 -2.73 -15.67 -47.30
CA THR A 608 -2.59 -17.07 -46.88
C THR A 608 -3.41 -17.31 -45.62
N LEU A 609 -4.33 -18.27 -45.69
CA LEU A 609 -5.14 -18.72 -44.56
C LEU A 609 -4.51 -19.96 -43.93
N LEU A 610 -4.29 -19.92 -42.62
CA LEU A 610 -3.66 -21.00 -41.86
C LEU A 610 -4.58 -21.47 -40.72
N LYS A 611 -4.43 -22.75 -40.39
CA LYS A 611 -5.25 -23.44 -39.40
C LYS A 611 -4.51 -23.63 -38.08
N ASP A 612 -5.27 -23.73 -36.99
CA ASP A 612 -4.77 -24.13 -35.67
C ASP A 612 -4.57 -25.66 -35.57
N TYR A 613 -4.11 -26.13 -34.40
CA TYR A 613 -3.91 -27.55 -34.14
C TYR A 613 -5.20 -28.38 -34.24
N SER A 614 -6.36 -27.76 -34.03
CA SER A 614 -7.69 -28.36 -34.16
C SER A 614 -8.24 -28.30 -35.58
N GLN A 615 -7.43 -27.88 -36.57
CA GLN A 615 -7.81 -27.77 -37.99
C GLN A 615 -8.86 -26.70 -38.29
N ASN A 616 -9.07 -25.77 -37.37
CA ASN A 616 -9.93 -24.60 -37.58
C ASN A 616 -9.12 -23.45 -38.18
N ASP A 617 -9.75 -22.62 -38.99
CA ASP A 617 -9.12 -21.40 -39.50
C ASP A 617 -8.77 -20.47 -38.34
N ARG A 618 -7.54 -19.96 -38.29
CA ARG A 618 -7.09 -19.18 -37.13
C ARG A 618 -6.24 -17.98 -37.46
N ILE A 619 -5.48 -18.06 -38.55
CA ILE A 619 -4.48 -17.04 -38.88
C ILE A 619 -4.65 -16.63 -40.33
N VAL A 620 -4.70 -15.32 -40.58
CA VAL A 620 -4.63 -14.75 -41.93
C VAL A 620 -3.32 -13.99 -42.04
N VAL A 621 -2.51 -14.36 -43.03
CA VAL A 621 -1.26 -13.68 -43.37
C VAL A 621 -1.46 -12.92 -44.68
N CYS A 622 -1.26 -11.61 -44.67
CA CYS A 622 -1.42 -10.73 -45.83
C CYS A 622 -0.08 -10.08 -46.18
N ALA A 623 0.55 -10.54 -47.26
CA ALA A 623 1.80 -9.96 -47.77
C ALA A 623 1.50 -8.92 -48.87
N VAL A 624 2.21 -7.79 -48.88
CA VAL A 624 2.03 -6.79 -49.95
C VAL A 624 2.34 -7.42 -51.32
N GLN A 625 1.41 -7.31 -52.27
CA GLN A 625 1.63 -7.86 -53.61
C GLN A 625 2.86 -7.21 -54.26
N ARG A 626 3.78 -8.05 -54.74
CA ARG A 626 4.87 -7.57 -55.58
C ARG A 626 4.26 -7.13 -56.91
N CYS A 627 4.32 -5.84 -57.23
CA CYS A 627 4.15 -5.41 -58.62
C CYS A 627 5.16 -6.22 -59.44
N ARG A 628 4.65 -7.10 -60.31
CA ARG A 628 5.46 -7.83 -61.29
C ARG A 628 5.98 -6.90 -62.36
#